data_AF-A0A522B0R6-F1
#
_entry.id   AF-A0A522B0R6-F1
#
_cell.length_a   1.000
_cell.length_b   1.000
_cell.length_c   1.000
_cell.angle_alpha   90.00
_cell.angle_beta   90.00
_cell.angle_gamma   90.00
#
_symmetry.space_group_name_H-M   'P 1'
#
loop_
_entity.id
_entity.type
_entity.pdbx_description
1 polymer ?
#
loop_
_entity_poly.entity_id
_entity_poly.type
_entity_poly.pdbx_seq_one_letter_code
_entity_poly.pdbx_strand_id
1 'polypeptide(L)'
;MKTVNVSQLHSNIAAASRFQSARALATSLAEADSEMIEPELVAWIDRPSTMASPVLEGCGGPNAWHDYGVTHGGRLEVDVDGVSAFIFAESSAFDSYDHFAPSPLVNLHD
;
A
#
# COMPACT_ATOMS: atom_id res chain seq x y z
N MET A 1 -4.43 -11.81 -4.00
CA MET A 1 -3.72 -11.02 -2.98
C MET A 1 -3.51 -11.91 -1.77
N LYS A 2 -2.27 -11.96 -1.26
CA LYS A 2 -1.88 -12.63 -0.02
C LYS A 2 -2.23 -11.73 1.16
N THR A 3 -2.65 -12.30 2.29
CA THR A 3 -2.96 -11.54 3.50
C THR A 3 -2.16 -12.06 4.69
N VAL A 4 -1.58 -11.15 5.47
CA VAL A 4 -0.78 -11.43 6.67
C VAL A 4 -1.42 -10.70 7.84
N ASN A 5 -1.75 -11.42 8.91
CA ASN A 5 -2.29 -10.85 10.14
C ASN A 5 -1.17 -10.79 11.18
N VAL A 6 -0.97 -9.62 11.79
CA VAL A 6 0.11 -9.40 12.75
C VAL A 6 -0.41 -8.66 13.96
N SER A 7 0.19 -8.96 15.12
CA SER A 7 -0.14 -8.29 16.37
C SER A 7 1.02 -7.50 16.93
N GLN A 8 0.74 -6.29 17.44
CA GLN A 8 1.70 -5.45 18.14
C GLN A 8 1.39 -5.38 19.65
N LEU A 9 2.45 -5.28 20.45
CA LEU A 9 2.34 -5.06 21.89
C LEU A 9 1.92 -3.61 22.17
N HIS A 10 0.66 -3.45 22.57
CA HIS A 10 0.04 -2.14 22.79
C HIS A 10 0.17 -1.65 24.22
N SER A 11 1.33 -1.14 24.61
CA SER A 11 1.50 -0.50 25.92
C SER A 11 1.27 1.02 25.80
N ASN A 12 0.04 1.50 26.02
CA ASN A 12 -0.33 2.92 26.18
C ASN A 12 0.16 3.90 25.08
N ILE A 13 0.02 3.52 23.80
CA ILE A 13 0.40 4.37 22.67
C ILE A 13 -0.80 5.19 22.18
N ALA A 14 -0.59 6.50 21.94
CA ALA A 14 -1.60 7.40 21.35
C ALA A 14 -2.02 6.93 19.95
N ALA A 15 -3.26 7.19 19.53
CA ALA A 15 -3.82 6.68 18.27
C ALA A 15 -2.97 7.01 17.02
N ALA A 16 -2.52 8.27 16.87
CA ALA A 16 -1.66 8.67 15.76
C ALA A 16 -0.30 7.92 15.76
N SER A 17 0.26 7.70 16.95
CA SER A 17 1.48 6.92 17.10
C SER A 17 1.25 5.44 16.83
N ARG A 18 0.07 4.89 17.16
CA ARG A 18 -0.29 3.50 16.82
C ARG A 18 -0.35 3.29 15.32
N PHE A 19 -1.03 4.17 14.58
CA PHE A 19 -1.11 4.05 13.11
C PHE A 19 0.28 4.10 12.47
N GLN A 20 1.14 5.03 12.91
CA GLN A 20 2.51 5.12 12.41
C GLN A 20 3.33 3.86 12.72
N SER A 21 3.20 3.30 13.93
CA SER A 21 3.84 2.03 14.31
C SER A 21 3.31 0.84 13.50
N ALA A 22 1.99 0.77 13.26
CA ALA A 22 1.37 -0.27 12.46
C ALA A 22 1.84 -0.18 11.00
N ARG A 23 1.90 1.04 10.45
CA ARG A 23 2.42 1.29 9.10
C ARG A 23 3.88 0.87 8.98
N ALA A 24 4.73 1.26 9.93
CA ALA A 24 6.15 0.91 9.90
C ALA A 24 6.36 -0.62 9.96
N LEU A 25 5.57 -1.33 10.79
CA LEU A 25 5.61 -2.79 10.83
C LEU A 25 5.14 -3.40 9.51
N ALA A 26 4.02 -2.91 8.96
CA ALA A 26 3.49 -3.41 7.70
C ALA A 26 4.47 -3.21 6.54
N THR A 27 5.13 -2.04 6.47
CA THR A 27 6.19 -1.76 5.50
C THR A 27 7.37 -2.72 5.67
N SER A 28 7.86 -2.91 6.90
CA SER A 28 8.97 -3.83 7.15
C SER A 28 8.64 -5.28 6.77
N LEU A 29 7.39 -5.71 6.92
CA LEU A 29 6.96 -7.04 6.49
C LEU A 29 6.85 -7.16 4.97
N ALA A 30 6.37 -6.11 4.30
CA ALA A 30 6.33 -6.06 2.85
C ALA A 30 7.74 -6.09 2.25
N GLU A 31 8.69 -5.37 2.84
CA GLU A 31 10.11 -5.37 2.45
C GLU A 31 10.81 -6.71 2.74
N ALA A 32 10.36 -7.45 3.75
CA ALA A 32 10.89 -8.77 4.09
C ALA A 32 10.25 -9.91 3.29
N ASP A 33 9.19 -9.65 2.53
CA ASP A 33 8.51 -10.66 1.73
C ASP A 33 9.31 -10.97 0.47
N SER A 34 9.74 -12.23 0.31
CA SER A 34 10.55 -12.65 -0.84
C SER A 34 9.84 -12.58 -2.19
N GLU A 35 8.51 -12.46 -2.20
CA GLU A 35 7.70 -12.30 -3.41
C GLU A 35 7.55 -10.83 -3.82
N MET A 36 8.01 -9.89 -2.99
CA MET A 36 7.96 -8.45 -3.21
C MET A 36 9.39 -7.92 -3.39
N ILE A 37 9.68 -7.33 -4.56
CA ILE A 37 10.99 -6.76 -4.91
C ILE A 37 11.01 -5.28 -4.53
N GLU A 38 9.98 -4.53 -4.93
CA GLU A 38 9.80 -3.12 -4.62
C GLU A 38 8.35 -2.88 -4.12
N PRO A 39 8.08 -3.13 -2.84
CA PRO A 39 6.73 -2.99 -2.28
C PRO A 39 6.32 -1.52 -2.17
N GLU A 40 5.23 -1.15 -2.83
CA GLU A 40 4.64 0.19 -2.74
C GLU A 40 3.27 0.15 -2.07
N LEU A 41 3.02 1.04 -1.10
CA LEU A 41 1.74 1.13 -0.40
C LEU A 41 0.68 1.79 -1.30
N VAL A 42 -0.32 1.02 -1.72
CA VAL A 42 -1.37 1.50 -2.64
C VAL A 42 -2.69 1.83 -1.95
N ALA A 43 -3.00 1.18 -0.83
CA ALA A 43 -4.20 1.46 -0.06
C ALA A 43 -4.02 1.15 1.42
N TRP A 44 -4.77 1.84 2.28
CA TRP A 44 -4.81 1.56 3.71
C TRP A 44 -6.14 1.97 4.35
N ILE A 45 -6.44 1.37 5.50
CA ILE A 45 -7.51 1.78 6.39
C ILE A 45 -7.00 1.85 7.83
N ASP A 46 -7.46 2.85 8.56
CA ASP A 46 -7.38 2.94 10.01
C ASP A 46 -8.80 2.96 10.59
N ARG A 47 -9.24 1.80 11.09
CA ARG A 47 -10.62 1.62 11.55
C ARG A 47 -10.98 2.51 12.75
N PRO A 48 -10.10 2.76 13.75
CA PRO A 48 -10.41 3.66 14.87
C PRO A 48 -10.70 5.10 14.45
N SER A 49 -9.97 5.62 13.46
CA SER A 49 -10.21 6.96 12.92
C SER A 49 -11.22 6.97 11.78
N THR A 50 -11.68 5.80 11.34
CA THR A 50 -12.51 5.61 10.13
C THR A 50 -11.91 6.24 8.87
N MET A 51 -10.59 6.45 8.88
CA MET A 51 -9.87 7.02 7.75
C MET A 51 -9.34 5.90 6.87
N ALA A 52 -9.35 6.13 5.56
CA ALA A 52 -8.76 5.24 4.58
C ALA A 52 -8.12 6.06 3.46
N SER A 53 -7.24 5.42 2.70
CA SER A 53 -6.68 5.98 1.48
C SER A 53 -6.61 4.89 0.40
N PRO A 54 -6.88 5.22 -0.87
CA PRO A 54 -7.44 6.49 -1.31
C PRO A 54 -8.87 6.72 -0.78
N VAL A 55 -9.25 8.00 -0.62
CA VAL A 55 -10.63 8.38 -0.31
C VAL A 55 -11.42 8.40 -1.62
N LEU A 56 -12.33 7.45 -1.78
CA LEU A 56 -13.18 7.33 -2.97
C LEU A 56 -14.56 7.91 -2.69
N GLU A 57 -14.73 9.18 -3.01
CA GLU A 57 -16.01 9.90 -2.88
C GLU A 57 -17.06 9.36 -3.86
N GLY A 58 -18.29 9.17 -3.37
CA GLY A 58 -19.46 8.92 -4.21
C GLY A 58 -19.64 7.53 -4.84
N CYS A 59 -18.67 6.61 -4.72
CA CYS A 59 -18.77 5.28 -5.34
C CYS A 59 -18.29 4.11 -4.45
N GLY A 60 -17.94 4.38 -3.20
CA GLY A 60 -17.31 3.39 -2.33
C GLY A 60 -18.14 3.05 -1.09
N GLY A 61 -18.51 1.77 -0.93
CA GLY A 61 -18.91 1.25 0.38
C GLY A 61 -17.75 1.28 1.39
N PRO A 62 -17.91 0.74 2.62
CA PRO A 62 -16.85 0.74 3.64
C PRO A 62 -15.56 0.02 3.22
N ASN A 63 -15.59 -0.76 2.14
CA ASN A 63 -14.47 -1.54 1.61
C ASN A 63 -13.85 -0.94 0.34
N ALA A 64 -14.19 0.29 -0.05
CA ALA A 64 -13.73 0.89 -1.30
C ALA A 64 -12.21 1.00 -1.41
N TRP A 65 -11.52 1.28 -0.30
CA TRP A 65 -10.07 1.30 -0.22
C TRP A 65 -9.47 -0.09 -0.54
N HIS A 66 -10.15 -1.16 -0.11
CA HIS A 66 -9.74 -2.54 -0.31
C HIS A 66 -9.95 -2.94 -1.76
N ASP A 67 -11.13 -2.68 -2.30
CA ASP A 67 -11.47 -2.92 -3.71
C ASP A 67 -10.49 -2.18 -4.63
N TYR A 68 -10.14 -0.94 -4.28
CA TYR A 68 -9.11 -0.18 -4.98
C TYR A 68 -7.76 -0.89 -4.93
N GLY A 69 -7.27 -1.24 -3.74
CA GLY A 69 -5.99 -1.92 -3.57
C GLY A 69 -5.91 -3.23 -4.38
N VAL A 70 -6.95 -4.06 -4.33
CA VAL A 70 -7.02 -5.31 -5.09
C VAL A 70 -7.00 -5.08 -6.60
N THR A 71 -7.75 -4.09 -7.08
CA THR A 71 -7.86 -3.80 -8.52
C THR A 71 -6.65 -3.07 -9.10
N HIS A 72 -5.87 -2.38 -8.27
CA HIS A 72 -4.70 -1.59 -8.66
C HIS A 72 -3.37 -2.30 -8.37
N GLY A 73 -3.36 -3.62 -8.46
CA GLY A 73 -2.14 -4.42 -8.39
C GLY A 73 -1.71 -4.82 -6.97
N GLY A 74 -2.59 -4.69 -5.98
CA GLY A 74 -2.36 -5.18 -4.62
C GLY A 74 -2.00 -6.66 -4.58
N ARG A 75 -0.82 -6.97 -4.07
CA ARG A 75 -0.27 -8.32 -3.96
C ARG A 75 -0.23 -8.82 -2.52
N LEU A 76 0.05 -7.92 -1.57
CA LEU A 76 0.15 -8.23 -0.15
C LEU A 76 -0.73 -7.29 0.66
N GLU A 77 -1.59 -7.84 1.51
CA GLU A 77 -2.32 -7.12 2.54
C GLU A 77 -1.74 -7.47 3.91
N VAL A 78 -1.40 -6.47 4.72
CA VAL A 78 -0.98 -6.63 6.10
C VAL A 78 -2.03 -6.01 7.01
N ASP A 79 -2.71 -6.85 7.79
CA ASP A 79 -3.62 -6.43 8.84
C ASP A 79 -2.91 -6.44 10.19
N VAL A 80 -2.95 -5.30 10.88
CA VAL A 80 -2.31 -5.09 12.18
C VAL A 80 -3.41 -4.99 13.24
N ASP A 81 -3.50 -6.03 14.06
CA ASP A 81 -4.41 -6.18 15.20
C ASP A 81 -5.91 -6.06 14.88
N GLY A 82 -6.32 -6.23 13.61
CA GLY A 82 -7.69 -5.95 13.17
C GLY A 82 -8.05 -4.47 13.22
N VAL A 83 -7.08 -3.58 13.46
CA VAL A 83 -7.27 -2.15 13.68
C VAL A 83 -6.92 -1.36 12.43
N SER A 84 -5.73 -1.57 11.89
CA SER A 84 -5.26 -0.91 10.66
C SER A 84 -4.89 -1.98 9.64
N ALA A 85 -5.16 -1.75 8.37
CA ALA A 85 -4.74 -2.64 7.29
C ALA A 85 -4.08 -1.87 6.15
N PHE A 86 -3.12 -2.50 5.49
CA PHE A 86 -2.25 -1.89 4.48
C PHE A 86 -2.12 -2.84 3.29
N ILE A 87 -2.37 -2.35 2.08
CA ILE A 87 -2.22 -3.11 0.84
C ILE A 87 -1.00 -2.58 0.08
N PHE A 88 -0.09 -3.49 -0.26
CA PHE A 88 1.11 -3.25 -1.03
C PHE A 88 1.01 -3.88 -2.42
N ALA A 89 1.46 -3.15 -3.43
CA ALA A 89 1.66 -3.61 -4.79
C ALA A 89 3.14 -3.77 -5.10
N GLU A 90 3.46 -4.45 -6.20
CA GLU A 90 4.82 -4.56 -6.73
C GLU A 90 5.08 -3.46 -7.75
N SER A 91 6.02 -2.57 -7.47
CA SER A 91 6.44 -1.48 -8.37
C SER A 91 7.53 -1.92 -9.35
N SER A 92 8.26 -3.02 -9.09
CA SER A 92 9.41 -3.42 -9.91
C SER A 92 9.08 -3.73 -11.37
N ALA A 93 7.79 -3.88 -11.73
CA ALA A 93 7.34 -4.04 -13.10
C ALA A 93 7.45 -2.76 -13.95
N PHE A 94 7.67 -1.60 -13.31
CA PHE A 94 7.85 -0.31 -13.96
C PHE A 94 9.33 0.08 -14.14
N ASP A 95 10.25 -0.85 -13.91
CA ASP A 95 11.67 -0.57 -14.06
C ASP A 95 12.01 -0.26 -15.53
N SER A 96 12.23 1.05 -15.72
CA SER A 96 12.99 1.76 -16.75
C SER A 96 12.75 1.39 -18.23
N TYR A 97 12.11 2.33 -18.93
CA TYR A 97 12.17 2.53 -20.39
C TYR A 97 13.61 2.66 -20.95
N ASP A 98 14.65 2.54 -20.12
CA ASP A 98 16.06 2.57 -20.52
C ASP A 98 16.47 1.36 -21.39
N HIS A 99 15.66 0.29 -21.41
CA HIS A 99 15.89 -0.88 -22.27
C HIS A 99 15.29 -0.79 -23.68
N PHE A 100 14.45 0.21 -23.99
CA PHE A 100 13.73 0.31 -25.26
C PHE A 100 14.16 1.53 -26.10
N ALA A 101 15.37 1.47 -26.69
CA ALA A 101 15.80 2.32 -27.83
C ALA A 101 15.80 3.86 -27.56
N PRO A 102 16.45 4.70 -28.40
CA PRO A 102 16.37 6.14 -28.20
C PRO A 102 14.91 6.61 -28.28
N SER A 103 14.48 7.33 -27.26
CA SER A 103 13.14 7.90 -27.12
C SER A 103 12.69 8.60 -28.43
N PRO A 104 11.49 8.30 -28.97
CA PRO A 104 10.99 8.90 -30.21
C PRO A 104 10.56 10.37 -30.04
N LEU A 105 10.78 10.97 -28.87
CA LEU A 105 10.53 12.38 -28.61
C LEU A 105 11.61 13.22 -29.29
N VAL A 106 11.48 13.36 -30.61
CA VAL A 106 12.11 14.44 -31.37
C VAL A 106 11.57 15.76 -30.81
N ASN A 107 12.47 16.59 -30.29
CA ASN A 107 12.16 17.98 -29.96
C ASN A 107 11.69 18.67 -31.26
N LEU A 108 10.40 19.01 -31.35
CA LEU A 108 9.94 19.99 -32.33
C LEU A 108 10.44 21.35 -31.85
N HIS A 109 11.59 21.79 -32.36
CA HIS A 109 11.94 23.20 -32.34
C HIS A 109 11.33 23.86 -33.58
N ASP A 110 10.62 24.96 -33.36
CA ASP A 110 10.13 25.93 -34.35
C ASP A 110 11.32 26.63 -35.05
#